data_AF-A0A6I3F9R4-F1
#
_entry.id   AF-A0A6I3F9R4-F1
#
_cell.length_a   1.000
_cell.length_b   1.000
_cell.length_c   1.000
_cell.angle_alpha   90.00
_cell.angle_beta   90.00
_cell.angle_gamma   90.00
#
_symmetry.space_group_name_H-M   'P 1'
#
loop_
_entity.id
_entity.type
_entity.pdbx_description
1 polymer ?
#
loop_
_entity_poly.entity_id
_entity_poly.type
_entity_poly.pdbx_seq_one_letter_code
_entity_poly.pdbx_strand_id
1 'polypeptide(L)'
;MAPSPEPGTLLGRLAYVPKADGPHVRLGILWFVGAVVACVIGPIAVAFLFASMATVSAIQTSRGWMRRGREVDWLVAAIGSAAVVLAAQLGTALAGLALLAMVAASLIAAVMAPARRDEVIARAGRTLRSGAVTAVAAASVVILARTDMGALVVLLLLVSVYEVGDYLVGTGSNLPIEGPVAGIASVLVLTFTEAVFQLGPFDAQAAWVFGGMVAVGAPLGSVVGSALAPGADVAGPALRRLDAWLITAPAWCWMLWGYLN
;
A
#
# COMPACT_ATOMS: atom_id res chain seq x y z
N MET A 1 6.52 -15.41 -24.11
CA MET A 1 6.57 -14.00 -23.69
C MET A 1 5.19 -13.44 -23.97
N ALA A 2 4.34 -13.26 -22.95
CA ALA A 2 3.01 -12.70 -23.16
C ALA A 2 3.14 -11.30 -23.77
N PRO A 3 2.28 -10.90 -24.72
CA PRO A 3 2.30 -9.56 -25.27
C PRO A 3 2.07 -8.57 -24.13
N SER A 4 3.00 -7.64 -23.92
CA SER A 4 2.79 -6.51 -23.03
C SER A 4 1.54 -5.77 -23.48
N PRO A 5 0.61 -5.40 -22.57
CA PRO A 5 -0.59 -4.65 -22.94
C PRO A 5 -0.21 -3.40 -23.75
N GLU A 6 -0.97 -3.11 -24.80
CA GLU A 6 -0.60 -2.07 -25.76
C GLU A 6 -0.34 -0.72 -25.07
N PRO A 7 0.82 -0.08 -25.33
CA PRO A 7 1.16 1.21 -24.75
C PRO A 7 0.14 2.27 -25.19
N GLY A 8 -0.61 2.81 -24.23
CA GLY A 8 -1.64 3.82 -24.46
C GLY A 8 -3.05 3.40 -24.03
N THR A 9 -3.30 2.11 -23.79
CA THR A 9 -4.59 1.63 -23.27
C THR A 9 -4.68 1.80 -21.74
N LEU A 10 -5.91 1.95 -21.21
CA LEU A 10 -6.14 1.98 -19.75
C LEU A 10 -5.60 0.70 -19.07
N LEU A 11 -5.74 -0.44 -19.75
CA LEU A 11 -5.20 -1.72 -19.30
C LEU A 11 -3.67 -1.66 -19.21
N GLY A 12 -2.97 -1.15 -20.22
CA GLY A 12 -1.51 -1.00 -20.17
C GLY A 12 -1.02 0.01 -19.13
N ARG A 13 -1.86 0.96 -18.73
CA ARG A 13 -1.54 1.93 -17.68
C ARG A 13 -1.72 1.35 -16.27
N LEU A 14 -2.74 0.52 -16.06
CA LEU A 14 -3.17 0.07 -14.73
C LEU A 14 -2.73 -1.37 -14.41
N ALA A 15 -2.72 -2.25 -15.40
CA ALA A 15 -2.36 -3.65 -15.21
C ALA A 15 -0.86 -3.77 -14.93
N TYR A 16 -0.54 -4.29 -13.75
CA TYR A 16 0.81 -4.69 -13.41
C TYR A 16 0.94 -6.20 -13.62
N VAL A 17 1.90 -6.61 -14.46
CA VAL A 17 2.25 -8.01 -14.63
C VAL A 17 3.58 -8.23 -13.90
N PRO A 18 3.63 -9.12 -12.88
CA PRO A 18 4.87 -9.45 -12.18
C PRO A 18 5.94 -9.93 -13.16
N LYS A 19 7.15 -9.35 -13.06
CA LYS A 19 8.31 -9.79 -13.84
C LYS A 19 9.10 -10.80 -13.02
N ALA A 20 9.48 -11.91 -13.66
CA ALA A 20 10.29 -12.95 -13.02
C ALA A 20 11.73 -12.47 -12.74
N ASP A 21 12.24 -11.52 -13.51
CA ASP A 21 13.63 -11.07 -13.42
C ASP A 21 13.88 -10.17 -12.20
N GLY A 22 14.94 -10.44 -11.43
CA GLY A 22 15.45 -9.59 -10.35
C GLY A 22 15.22 -10.13 -8.92
N PRO A 23 15.68 -9.42 -7.88
CA PRO A 23 15.64 -9.89 -6.48
C PRO A 23 14.25 -9.80 -5.83
N HIS A 24 13.17 -9.79 -6.61
CA HIS A 24 11.80 -9.55 -6.15
C HIS A 24 11.37 -10.53 -5.06
N VAL A 25 11.69 -11.82 -5.22
CA VAL A 25 11.40 -12.86 -4.23
C VAL A 25 12.12 -12.59 -2.91
N ARG A 26 13.42 -12.26 -2.96
CA ARG A 26 14.23 -11.98 -1.77
C ARG A 26 13.71 -10.76 -1.01
N LEU A 27 13.32 -9.71 -1.73
CA LEU A 27 12.72 -8.52 -1.13
C LEU A 27 11.35 -8.81 -0.53
N GLY A 28 10.54 -9.67 -1.15
CA GLY A 28 9.26 -10.11 -0.60
C GLY A 28 9.42 -10.89 0.70
N ILE A 29 10.36 -11.85 0.73
CA ILE A 29 10.70 -12.60 1.94
C ILE A 29 11.21 -11.66 3.04
N LEU A 30 12.14 -10.75 2.71
CA LEU A 30 12.68 -9.79 3.68
C LEU A 30 11.59 -8.87 4.24
N TRP A 31 10.66 -8.42 3.39
CA TRP A 31 9.51 -7.63 3.79
C TRP A 31 8.61 -8.39 4.75
N PHE A 32 8.22 -9.62 4.42
CA PHE A 32 7.37 -10.45 5.27
C PHE A 32 8.02 -10.74 6.61
N VAL A 33 9.28 -11.20 6.62
CA VAL A 33 10.02 -11.47 7.85
C VAL A 33 10.17 -10.19 8.69
N GLY A 34 10.49 -9.06 8.05
CA GLY A 34 10.57 -7.77 8.72
C GLY A 34 9.23 -7.35 9.36
N ALA A 35 8.12 -7.55 8.66
CA ALA A 35 6.78 -7.25 9.17
C ALA A 35 6.39 -8.15 10.35
N VAL A 36 6.68 -9.45 10.28
CA VAL A 36 6.45 -10.39 11.38
C VAL A 36 7.29 -10.01 12.60
N VAL A 37 8.59 -9.75 12.42
CA VAL A 37 9.48 -9.31 13.51
C VAL A 37 9.00 -7.99 14.11
N ALA A 38 8.55 -7.04 13.30
CA ALA A 38 7.98 -5.79 13.78
C ALA A 38 6.71 -6.02 14.62
N CYS A 39 5.81 -6.91 14.21
CA CYS A 39 4.62 -7.28 14.99
C CYS A 39 4.99 -7.92 16.33
N VAL A 40 6.03 -8.78 16.37
CA VAL A 40 6.53 -9.40 17.60
C VAL A 40 7.14 -8.38 18.55
N ILE A 41 7.90 -7.40 18.03
CA ILE A 41 8.51 -6.34 18.85
C ILE A 41 7.44 -5.38 19.38
N GLY A 42 6.41 -5.09 18.57
CA GLY A 42 5.24 -4.32 18.98
C GLY A 42 4.94 -3.10 18.10
N PRO A 43 3.91 -2.31 18.47
CA PRO A 43 3.35 -1.25 17.60
C PRO A 43 4.35 -0.18 17.16
N ILE A 44 5.32 0.16 18.03
CA ILE A 44 6.36 1.14 17.72
C ILE A 44 7.25 0.65 16.57
N ALA A 45 7.64 -0.63 16.57
CA ALA A 45 8.44 -1.20 15.49
C ALA A 45 7.65 -1.27 14.18
N VAL A 46 6.35 -1.60 14.24
CA VAL A 46 5.45 -1.52 13.09
C VAL A 46 5.41 -0.09 12.52
N ALA A 47 5.30 0.92 13.38
CA ALA A 47 5.31 2.32 12.96
C ALA A 47 6.58 2.72 12.23
N PHE A 48 7.76 2.35 12.75
CA PHE A 48 9.02 2.65 12.07
C PHE A 48 9.15 1.89 10.74
N LEU A 49 8.75 0.63 10.67
CA LEU A 49 8.82 -0.16 9.45
C LEU A 49 7.92 0.44 8.35
N PHE A 50 6.65 0.70 8.67
CA PHE A 50 5.69 1.24 7.72
C PHE A 50 5.95 2.72 7.38
N ALA A 51 6.47 3.52 8.30
CA ALA A 51 6.93 4.88 8.01
C ALA A 51 8.11 4.87 7.03
N SER A 52 9.07 3.95 7.23
CA SER A 52 10.21 3.78 6.32
C SER A 52 9.74 3.39 4.92
N MET A 53 8.82 2.43 4.82
CA MET A 53 8.27 2.01 3.53
C MET A 53 7.47 3.11 2.83
N ALA A 54 6.61 3.83 3.56
CA ALA A 54 5.85 4.94 3.00
C ALA A 54 6.79 6.04 2.49
N THR A 55 7.87 6.33 3.23
CA THR A 55 8.90 7.30 2.83
C THR A 55 9.62 6.88 1.56
N VAL A 56 10.10 5.63 1.51
CA VAL A 56 10.81 5.10 0.32
C VAL A 56 9.87 5.05 -0.88
N SER A 57 8.61 4.65 -0.68
CA SER A 57 7.58 4.69 -1.72
C SER A 57 7.36 6.11 -2.25
N ALA A 58 7.27 7.11 -1.36
CA ALA A 58 7.12 8.51 -1.74
C ALA A 58 8.29 9.05 -2.55
N ILE A 59 9.51 8.72 -2.16
CA ILE A 59 10.72 9.09 -2.90
C ILE A 59 10.73 8.43 -4.28
N GLN A 60 10.44 7.13 -4.36
CA GLN A 60 10.46 6.39 -5.63
C GLN A 60 9.39 6.90 -6.60
N THR A 61 8.17 7.13 -6.11
CA THR A 61 7.06 7.67 -6.90
C THR A 61 7.36 9.08 -7.39
N SER A 62 7.88 9.94 -6.52
CA SER A 62 8.31 11.30 -6.90
C SER A 62 9.39 11.28 -7.97
N ARG A 63 10.40 10.41 -7.84
CA ARG A 63 11.45 10.23 -8.85
C ARG A 63 10.89 9.71 -10.17
N GLY A 64 9.88 8.85 -10.14
CA GLY A 64 9.15 8.41 -11.32
C GLY A 64 8.54 9.58 -12.10
N TRP A 65 7.86 10.49 -11.40
CA TRP A 65 7.31 11.71 -12.00
C TRP A 65 8.39 12.65 -12.54
N MET A 66 9.47 12.87 -11.78
CA MET A 66 10.59 13.71 -12.20
C MET A 66 11.29 13.18 -13.46
N ARG A 67 11.45 11.86 -13.60
CA ARG A 67 12.01 11.22 -14.81
C ARG A 67 11.15 11.47 -16.05
N ARG A 68 9.84 11.71 -15.89
CA ARG A 68 8.93 12.12 -16.98
C ARG A 68 8.83 13.63 -17.13
N GLY A 69 9.80 14.38 -16.60
CA GLY A 69 9.89 15.84 -16.73
C GLY A 69 8.84 16.61 -15.95
N ARG A 70 8.14 15.98 -14.98
CA ARG A 70 7.12 16.64 -14.15
C ARG A 70 7.71 17.10 -12.83
N GLU A 71 7.35 18.31 -12.42
CA GLU A 71 7.81 18.85 -11.13
C GLU A 71 7.07 18.21 -9.95
N VAL A 72 7.83 17.73 -8.97
CA VAL A 72 7.35 17.17 -7.69
C VAL A 72 8.29 17.59 -6.57
N ASP A 73 7.72 17.90 -5.41
CA ASP A 73 8.52 18.15 -4.20
C ASP A 73 8.72 16.84 -3.41
N TRP A 74 9.77 16.11 -3.75
CA TRP A 74 10.02 14.79 -3.15
C TRP A 74 10.29 14.85 -1.64
N LEU A 75 10.82 15.97 -1.14
CA LEU A 75 11.15 16.13 0.27
C LEU A 75 9.88 16.30 1.10
N VAL A 76 8.95 17.15 0.64
CA VAL A 76 7.62 17.27 1.26
C VAL A 76 6.87 15.94 1.20
N ALA A 77 6.94 15.22 0.08
CA ALA A 77 6.32 13.90 -0.04
C ALA A 77 6.90 12.90 0.99
N ALA A 78 8.23 12.80 1.07
CA ALA A 78 8.93 11.86 1.94
C ALA A 78 8.72 12.15 3.43
N ILE A 79 8.99 13.40 3.85
CA ILE A 79 8.86 13.82 5.26
C ILE A 79 7.39 13.80 5.67
N GLY A 80 6.50 14.29 4.81
CA GLY A 80 5.05 14.27 5.08
C GLY A 80 4.53 12.86 5.29
N SER A 81 4.92 11.90 4.44
CA SER A 81 4.54 10.50 4.61
C SER A 81 5.06 9.90 5.93
N ALA A 82 6.34 10.12 6.27
CA ALA A 82 6.89 9.66 7.55
C ALA A 82 6.14 10.26 8.75
N ALA A 83 5.89 11.58 8.71
CA ALA A 83 5.22 12.30 9.78
C ALA A 83 3.80 11.79 10.01
N VAL A 84 3.02 11.54 8.94
CA VAL A 84 1.65 10.99 9.04
C VAL A 84 1.66 9.61 9.72
N VAL A 85 2.56 8.72 9.29
CA VAL A 85 2.62 7.36 9.82
C VAL A 85 3.11 7.33 11.27
N LEU A 86 4.11 8.13 11.61
CA LEU A 86 4.60 8.24 12.99
C LEU A 86 3.57 8.93 13.91
N ALA A 87 2.83 9.92 13.41
CA ALA A 87 1.77 10.58 14.17
C ALA A 87 0.60 9.61 14.49
N ALA A 88 0.34 8.63 13.63
CA ALA A 88 -0.62 7.56 13.92
C ALA A 88 -0.23 6.70 15.13
N GLN A 89 1.05 6.64 15.49
CA GLN A 89 1.49 5.98 16.73
C GLN A 89 1.03 6.75 17.99
N LEU A 90 0.79 8.05 17.87
CA LEU A 90 0.33 8.90 18.98
C LEU A 90 -1.20 9.01 18.99
N GLY A 91 -1.85 9.06 17.84
CA GLY A 91 -3.32 9.04 17.74
C GLY A 91 -3.85 9.29 16.34
N THR A 92 -5.07 8.81 16.08
CA THR A 92 -5.77 9.02 14.78
C THR A 92 -5.95 10.51 14.47
N ALA A 93 -6.25 11.33 15.47
CA ALA A 93 -6.37 12.78 15.31
C ALA A 93 -5.03 13.44 14.90
N LEU A 94 -3.92 12.99 15.48
CA LEU A 94 -2.59 13.50 15.14
C LEU A 94 -2.15 13.06 13.74
N ALA A 95 -2.49 11.84 13.32
CA ALA A 95 -2.29 11.39 11.93
C ALA A 95 -3.07 12.27 10.95
N GLY A 96 -4.33 12.58 11.26
CA GLY A 96 -5.16 13.50 10.47
C GLY A 96 -4.56 14.91 10.38
N LEU A 97 -4.09 15.46 11.51
CA LEU A 97 -3.41 16.75 11.53
C LEU A 97 -2.13 16.75 10.69
N ALA A 98 -1.31 15.71 10.82
CA ALA A 98 -0.09 15.56 10.03
C ALA A 98 -0.39 15.46 8.51
N LEU A 99 -1.51 14.82 8.14
CA LEU A 99 -1.95 14.73 6.75
C LEU A 99 -2.37 16.11 6.22
N LEU A 100 -3.14 16.88 7.00
CA LEU A 100 -3.49 18.27 6.65
C LEU A 100 -2.25 19.15 6.54
N ALA A 101 -1.28 18.99 7.43
CA ALA A 101 0.00 19.70 7.38
C ALA A 101 0.80 19.34 6.11
N MET A 102 0.81 18.07 5.70
CA MET A 102 1.41 17.63 4.43
C MET A 102 0.73 18.27 3.21
N VAL A 103 -0.60 18.42 3.22
CA VAL A 103 -1.36 19.14 2.18
C VAL A 103 -0.95 20.61 2.12
N ALA A 104 -0.94 21.30 3.26
CA ALA A 104 -0.52 22.69 3.34
C ALA A 104 0.94 22.88 2.89
N ALA A 105 1.86 22.04 3.36
CA ALA A 105 3.27 22.07 2.96
C ALA A 105 3.45 21.84 1.45
N SER A 106 2.67 20.94 0.86
CA SER A 106 2.71 20.67 -0.59
C SER A 106 2.29 21.90 -1.41
N LEU A 107 1.27 22.64 -0.96
CA LEU A 107 0.83 23.88 -1.59
C LEU A 107 1.87 25.00 -1.40
N ILE A 108 2.38 25.19 -0.18
CA ILE A 108 3.40 26.21 0.12
C ILE A 108 4.65 25.97 -0.73
N ALA A 109 5.16 24.73 -0.77
CA ALA A 109 6.32 24.38 -1.57
C ALA A 109 6.10 24.60 -3.08
N ALA A 110 4.89 24.33 -3.58
CA ALA A 110 4.54 24.60 -4.97
C ALA A 110 4.47 26.10 -5.28
N VAL A 111 3.99 26.93 -4.33
CA VAL A 111 3.95 28.40 -4.47
C VAL A 111 5.35 29.02 -4.41
N MET A 112 6.22 28.53 -3.52
CA MET A 112 7.56 29.09 -3.31
C MET A 112 8.57 28.71 -4.41
N ALA A 113 8.19 27.86 -5.37
CA ALA A 113 9.08 27.42 -6.43
C ALA A 113 9.51 28.56 -7.38
N PRO A 114 10.83 28.83 -7.53
CA PRO A 114 11.34 30.00 -8.25
C PRO A 114 11.23 29.93 -9.78
N ALA A 115 10.98 28.76 -10.37
CA ALA A 115 10.71 28.59 -11.80
C ALA A 115 9.60 27.55 -11.97
N ARG A 116 8.42 27.99 -12.44
CA ARG A 116 7.24 27.13 -12.57
C ARG A 116 7.06 26.72 -14.03
N ARG A 117 7.33 25.46 -14.37
CA ARG A 117 6.90 24.89 -15.66
C ARG A 117 5.49 24.33 -15.60
N ASP A 118 5.08 23.86 -14.43
CA ASP A 118 3.75 23.30 -14.18
C ASP A 118 2.92 24.25 -13.28
N GLU A 119 1.60 24.13 -13.37
CA GLU A 119 0.67 24.82 -12.48
C GLU A 119 0.87 24.39 -11.01
N VAL A 120 0.66 25.34 -10.08
CA VAL A 120 0.83 25.13 -8.63
C VAL A 120 0.02 23.93 -8.13
N ILE A 121 -1.25 23.85 -8.54
CA ILE A 121 -2.17 22.77 -8.15
C ILE A 121 -1.69 21.42 -8.71
N ALA A 122 -1.23 21.40 -9.96
CA ALA A 122 -0.73 20.16 -10.58
C ALA A 122 0.53 19.64 -9.88
N ARG A 123 1.46 20.54 -9.52
CA ARG A 123 2.67 20.18 -8.75
C ARG A 123 2.33 19.68 -7.35
N ALA A 124 1.52 20.43 -6.60
CA ALA A 124 1.10 20.02 -5.25
C ALA A 124 0.33 18.69 -5.27
N GLY A 125 -0.56 18.52 -6.26
CA GLY A 125 -1.31 17.27 -6.46
C GLY A 125 -0.41 16.08 -6.74
N ARG A 126 0.67 16.23 -7.51
CA ARG A 126 1.65 15.14 -7.73
C ARG A 126 2.50 14.86 -6.49
N THR A 127 2.89 15.88 -5.71
CA THR A 127 3.53 15.70 -4.40
C THR A 127 2.65 14.88 -3.47
N LEU A 128 1.36 15.24 -3.37
CA LEU A 128 0.39 14.51 -2.55
C LEU A 128 0.17 13.09 -3.06
N ARG A 129 -0.04 12.89 -4.37
CA ARG A 129 -0.18 11.53 -4.94
C ARG A 129 1.04 10.66 -4.69
N SER A 130 2.23 11.26 -4.63
CA SER A 130 3.45 10.50 -4.41
C SER A 130 3.54 9.91 -3.01
N GLY A 131 2.96 10.55 -1.98
CA GLY A 131 3.17 10.10 -0.60
C GLY A 131 1.92 9.99 0.28
N ALA A 132 0.86 10.76 0.04
CA ALA A 132 -0.28 10.85 0.95
C ALA A 132 -1.09 9.54 0.99
N VAL A 133 -1.33 8.91 -0.16
CA VAL A 133 -2.14 7.67 -0.23
C VAL A 133 -1.41 6.50 0.44
N THR A 134 -0.11 6.36 0.17
CA THR A 134 0.73 5.36 0.85
C THR A 134 0.88 5.65 2.34
N ALA A 135 0.88 6.92 2.74
CA ALA A 135 0.96 7.32 4.14
C ALA A 135 -0.35 7.01 4.89
N VAL A 136 -1.51 7.22 4.27
CA VAL A 136 -2.80 6.84 4.86
C VAL A 136 -2.86 5.33 5.06
N ALA A 137 -2.51 4.54 4.05
CA ALA A 137 -2.48 3.08 4.15
C ALA A 137 -1.54 2.59 5.27
N ALA A 138 -0.32 3.11 5.31
CA ALA A 138 0.67 2.79 6.34
C ALA A 138 0.22 3.27 7.74
N ALA A 139 -0.40 4.45 7.85
CA ALA A 139 -0.95 4.96 9.10
C ALA A 139 -2.11 4.08 9.61
N SER A 140 -2.97 3.58 8.72
CA SER A 140 -4.03 2.63 9.06
C SER A 140 -3.46 1.33 9.66
N VAL A 141 -2.34 0.83 9.13
CA VAL A 141 -1.63 -0.32 9.73
C VAL A 141 -1.13 -0.01 11.14
N VAL A 142 -0.57 1.18 11.36
CA VAL A 142 -0.09 1.60 12.70
C VAL A 142 -1.24 1.75 13.69
N ILE A 143 -2.36 2.33 13.25
CA ILE A 143 -3.57 2.44 14.07
C ILE A 143 -4.07 1.03 14.42
N LEU A 144 -4.15 0.13 13.44
CA LEU A 144 -4.54 -1.26 13.65
C LEU A 144 -3.63 -1.96 14.66
N ALA A 145 -2.30 -1.81 14.55
CA ALA A 145 -1.33 -2.38 15.48
C ALA A 145 -1.55 -1.96 16.94
N ARG A 146 -2.01 -0.71 17.14
CA ARG A 146 -2.30 -0.16 18.47
C ARG A 146 -3.67 -0.57 18.99
N THR A 147 -4.64 -0.75 18.10
CA THR A 147 -5.99 -1.17 18.45
C THR A 147 -6.05 -2.65 18.77
N ASP A 148 -5.56 -3.50 17.86
CA ASP A 148 -5.51 -4.95 18.03
C ASP A 148 -4.38 -5.55 17.16
N MET A 149 -3.32 -5.99 17.82
CA MET A 149 -2.17 -6.62 17.13
C MET A 149 -2.54 -7.95 16.48
N GLY A 150 -3.47 -8.72 17.06
CA GLY A 150 -3.95 -9.97 16.48
C GLY A 150 -4.65 -9.73 15.15
N ALA A 151 -5.53 -8.73 15.10
CA ALA A 151 -6.19 -8.31 13.86
C ALA A 151 -5.19 -7.84 12.79
N LEU A 152 -4.12 -7.13 13.17
CA LEU A 152 -3.04 -6.78 12.25
C LEU A 152 -2.32 -8.02 11.72
N VAL A 153 -1.99 -8.98 12.57
CA VAL A 153 -1.31 -10.22 12.16
C VAL A 153 -2.17 -11.01 11.16
N VAL A 154 -3.48 -11.10 11.39
CA VAL A 154 -4.40 -11.74 10.43
C VAL A 154 -4.39 -11.00 9.09
N LEU A 155 -4.54 -9.67 9.08
CA LEU A 155 -4.47 -8.87 7.85
C LEU A 155 -3.13 -9.08 7.13
N LEU A 156 -2.01 -9.09 7.87
CA LEU A 156 -0.68 -9.34 7.32
C LEU A 156 -0.60 -10.71 6.64
N LEU A 157 -1.14 -11.76 7.26
CA LEU A 157 -1.15 -13.10 6.68
C LEU A 157 -2.03 -13.18 5.42
N LEU A 158 -3.22 -12.58 5.45
CA LEU A 158 -4.12 -12.54 4.29
C LEU A 158 -3.52 -11.76 3.11
N VAL A 159 -2.93 -10.59 3.36
CA VAL A 159 -2.24 -9.83 2.31
C VAL A 159 -1.02 -10.59 1.79
N SER A 160 -0.27 -11.26 2.67
CA SER A 160 0.91 -12.03 2.26
C SER A 160 0.54 -13.25 1.42
N VAL A 161 -0.51 -13.99 1.78
CA VAL A 161 -0.96 -15.15 1.00
C VAL A 161 -1.53 -14.72 -0.35
N TYR A 162 -2.20 -13.56 -0.42
CA TYR A 162 -2.60 -12.93 -1.67
C TYR A 162 -1.38 -12.65 -2.56
N GLU A 163 -0.36 -11.96 -2.03
CA GLU A 163 0.84 -11.61 -2.80
C GLU A 163 1.58 -12.86 -3.31
N VAL A 164 1.64 -13.92 -2.50
CA VAL A 164 2.25 -15.20 -2.90
C VAL A 164 1.46 -15.84 -4.03
N GLY A 165 0.13 -15.94 -3.91
CA GLY A 165 -0.71 -16.51 -4.97
C GLY A 165 -0.65 -15.71 -6.27
N ASP A 166 -0.74 -14.38 -6.17
CA ASP A 166 -0.64 -13.45 -7.31
C ASP A 166 0.71 -13.56 -8.01
N TYR A 167 1.80 -13.59 -7.24
CA TYR A 167 3.13 -13.72 -7.81
C TYR A 167 3.38 -15.11 -8.42
N LEU A 168 3.08 -16.20 -7.72
CA LEU A 168 3.39 -17.55 -8.19
C LEU A 168 2.64 -17.94 -9.46
N VAL A 169 1.37 -17.52 -9.59
CA VAL A 169 0.57 -17.83 -10.77
C VAL A 169 0.70 -16.74 -11.83
N GLY A 170 0.82 -15.47 -11.43
CA GLY A 170 0.98 -14.35 -12.36
C GLY A 170 2.35 -14.33 -13.05
N THR A 171 3.39 -14.94 -12.45
CA THR A 171 4.68 -15.07 -13.11
C THR A 171 4.64 -16.13 -14.20
N GLY A 172 4.47 -15.68 -15.45
CA GLY A 172 4.43 -16.55 -16.62
C GLY A 172 3.03 -16.83 -17.17
N SER A 173 1.99 -16.21 -16.60
CA SER A 173 0.64 -16.24 -17.15
C SER A 173 0.56 -15.54 -18.51
N ASN A 174 -0.36 -15.99 -19.36
CA ASN A 174 -0.68 -15.31 -20.62
C ASN A 174 -1.77 -14.24 -20.42
N LEU A 175 -2.52 -14.31 -19.32
CA LEU A 175 -3.55 -13.35 -18.97
C LEU A 175 -3.19 -12.57 -17.70
N PRO A 176 -3.46 -11.26 -17.65
CA PRO A 176 -3.16 -10.42 -16.50
C PRO A 176 -4.05 -10.71 -15.27
N ILE A 177 -5.09 -11.52 -15.42
CA ILE A 177 -6.04 -11.84 -14.34
C ILE A 177 -5.71 -13.13 -13.59
N GLU A 178 -4.86 -14.00 -14.15
CA GLU A 178 -4.55 -15.32 -13.56
C GLU A 178 -3.89 -15.19 -12.18
N GLY A 179 -2.95 -14.24 -12.03
CA GLY A 179 -2.34 -13.90 -10.75
C GLY A 179 -3.38 -13.44 -9.71
N PRO A 180 -4.13 -12.34 -9.95
CA PRO A 180 -5.10 -11.84 -8.99
C PRO A 180 -6.15 -12.88 -8.58
N VAL A 181 -6.61 -13.72 -9.52
CA VAL A 181 -7.55 -14.82 -9.22
C VAL A 181 -6.93 -15.88 -8.30
N ALA A 182 -5.67 -16.24 -8.53
CA ALA A 182 -4.96 -17.16 -7.64
C ALA A 182 -4.74 -16.56 -6.25
N GLY A 183 -4.36 -15.28 -6.16
CA GLY A 183 -4.25 -14.57 -4.89
C GLY A 183 -5.58 -14.53 -4.13
N ILE A 184 -6.70 -14.28 -4.81
CA ILE A 184 -8.05 -14.35 -4.23
C ILE A 184 -8.33 -15.75 -3.67
N ALA A 185 -8.07 -16.80 -4.44
CA ALA A 185 -8.28 -18.18 -3.99
C ALA A 185 -7.44 -18.50 -2.74
N SER A 186 -6.19 -18.04 -2.69
CA SER A 186 -5.32 -18.18 -1.52
C SER A 186 -5.87 -17.47 -0.28
N VAL A 187 -6.41 -16.26 -0.43
CA VAL A 187 -7.08 -15.53 0.67
C VAL A 187 -8.28 -16.31 1.18
N LEU A 188 -9.12 -16.84 0.29
CA LEU A 188 -10.33 -17.58 0.66
C LEU A 188 -9.99 -18.88 1.43
N VAL A 189 -8.90 -19.57 1.07
CA VAL A 189 -8.44 -20.76 1.80
C VAL A 189 -7.98 -20.40 3.22
N LEU A 190 -7.22 -19.31 3.38
CA LEU A 190 -6.80 -18.86 4.71
C LEU A 190 -7.99 -18.36 5.54
N THR A 191 -8.92 -17.65 4.90
CA THR A 191 -10.18 -17.19 5.51
C THR A 191 -11.03 -18.36 5.98
N PHE A 192 -11.17 -19.43 5.19
CA PHE A 192 -11.86 -20.64 5.59
C PHE A 192 -11.21 -21.27 6.83
N THR A 193 -9.87 -21.34 6.84
CA THR A 193 -9.10 -21.85 7.99
C THR A 193 -9.38 -21.01 9.23
N GLU A 194 -9.34 -19.68 9.11
CA GLU A 194 -9.68 -18.75 10.18
C GLU A 194 -11.12 -18.93 10.68
N ALA A 195 -12.09 -19.05 9.78
CA ALA A 195 -13.51 -19.21 10.14
C ALA A 195 -13.80 -20.53 10.86
N VAL A 196 -13.09 -21.61 10.50
CA VAL A 196 -13.26 -22.95 11.10
C VAL A 196 -12.56 -23.05 12.44
N PHE A 197 -11.31 -22.57 12.53
CA PHE A 197 -10.48 -22.69 13.73
C PHE A 197 -10.59 -21.47 14.66
N GLN A 198 -11.26 -20.40 14.24
CA GLN A 198 -11.45 -19.15 14.98
C GLN A 198 -10.11 -18.57 15.45
N LEU A 199 -9.17 -18.47 14.51
CA LEU A 199 -7.80 -17.98 14.77
C LEU A 199 -7.80 -16.44 14.87
N GLY A 200 -7.93 -15.90 16.08
CA GLY A 200 -7.81 -14.46 16.34
C GLY A 200 -9.06 -13.86 17.00
N PRO A 201 -9.25 -12.53 16.91
CA PRO A 201 -10.39 -11.86 17.57
C PRO A 201 -11.72 -12.05 16.82
N PHE A 202 -11.74 -12.79 15.70
CA PHE A 202 -12.89 -12.88 14.82
C PHE A 202 -13.67 -14.18 15.02
N ASP A 203 -14.99 -14.06 15.09
CA ASP A 203 -15.90 -15.19 14.92
C ASP A 203 -15.96 -15.64 13.44
N ALA A 204 -16.66 -16.74 13.18
CA ALA A 204 -16.76 -17.30 11.84
C ALA A 204 -17.37 -16.34 10.80
N GLN A 205 -18.37 -15.53 11.19
CA GLN A 205 -18.99 -14.58 10.28
C GLN A 205 -18.06 -13.41 9.99
N ALA A 206 -17.43 -12.87 11.03
CA ALA A 206 -16.45 -11.80 10.92
C ALA A 206 -15.28 -12.22 10.03
N ALA A 207 -14.73 -13.43 10.21
CA ALA A 207 -13.66 -13.96 9.37
C ALA A 207 -14.00 -13.90 7.87
N TRP A 208 -15.21 -14.35 7.48
CA TRP A 208 -15.66 -14.26 6.08
C TRP A 208 -15.82 -12.83 5.57
N VAL A 209 -16.32 -11.91 6.40
CA VAL A 209 -16.49 -10.51 6.03
C VAL A 209 -15.14 -9.82 5.82
N PHE A 210 -14.20 -10.00 6.75
CA PHE A 210 -12.85 -9.44 6.68
C PHE A 210 -12.01 -10.08 5.57
N GLY A 211 -12.04 -11.41 5.45
CA GLY A 211 -11.36 -12.14 4.38
C GLY A 211 -11.91 -11.79 2.99
N GLY A 212 -13.23 -11.69 2.85
CA GLY A 212 -13.89 -11.23 1.63
C GLY A 212 -13.49 -9.79 1.24
N MET A 213 -13.37 -8.89 2.22
CA MET A 213 -12.85 -7.55 1.98
C MET A 213 -11.41 -7.59 1.47
N VAL A 214 -10.53 -8.42 2.03
CA VAL A 214 -9.14 -8.53 1.54
C VAL A 214 -9.09 -9.13 0.12
N ALA A 215 -9.91 -10.13 -0.16
CA ALA A 215 -10.00 -10.75 -1.49
C ALA A 215 -10.35 -9.71 -2.59
N VAL A 216 -11.19 -8.72 -2.28
CA VAL A 216 -11.54 -7.64 -3.21
C VAL A 216 -10.54 -6.47 -3.13
N GLY A 217 -10.13 -6.09 -1.93
CA GLY A 217 -9.30 -4.92 -1.67
C GLY A 217 -7.87 -5.08 -2.17
N ALA A 218 -7.27 -6.27 -2.03
CA ALA A 218 -5.90 -6.53 -2.44
C ALA A 218 -5.67 -6.31 -3.96
N PRO A 219 -6.48 -6.88 -4.89
CA PRO A 219 -6.32 -6.62 -6.31
C PRO A 219 -6.61 -5.16 -6.67
N LEU A 220 -7.62 -4.53 -6.05
CA LEU A 220 -7.91 -3.11 -6.25
C LEU A 220 -6.74 -2.21 -5.81
N GLY A 221 -6.02 -2.60 -4.77
CA GLY A 221 -4.82 -1.94 -4.30
C GLY A 221 -3.74 -1.77 -5.38
N SER A 222 -3.50 -2.81 -6.17
CA SER A 222 -2.55 -2.78 -7.29
C SER A 222 -2.94 -1.79 -8.39
N VAL A 223 -4.24 -1.65 -8.66
CA VAL A 223 -4.80 -0.68 -9.63
C VAL A 223 -4.59 0.74 -9.11
N VAL A 224 -4.86 0.97 -7.82
CA VAL A 224 -4.60 2.27 -7.18
C VAL A 224 -3.12 2.60 -7.21
N GLY A 225 -2.23 1.67 -6.85
CA GLY A 225 -0.78 1.85 -6.92
C GLY A 225 -0.30 2.28 -8.30
N SER A 226 -0.78 1.60 -9.35
CA SER A 226 -0.49 1.97 -10.74
C SER A 226 -1.03 3.37 -11.11
N ALA A 227 -2.14 3.82 -10.52
CA ALA A 227 -2.71 5.15 -10.75
C ALA A 227 -1.94 6.28 -10.04
N LEU A 228 -1.25 5.98 -8.93
CA LEU A 228 -0.42 6.95 -8.20
C LEU A 228 0.90 7.24 -8.91
N ALA A 229 1.46 6.22 -9.55
CA ALA A 229 2.65 6.35 -10.37
C ALA A 229 2.32 6.94 -11.75
N PRO A 230 3.33 7.49 -12.46
CA PRO A 230 3.14 7.91 -13.85
C PRO A 230 2.67 6.77 -14.76
N GLY A 231 3.02 5.52 -14.44
CA GLY A 231 2.58 4.31 -15.11
C GLY A 231 2.96 3.08 -14.28
N ALA A 232 2.34 1.94 -14.57
CA ALA A 232 2.54 0.70 -13.81
C ALA A 232 3.99 0.19 -13.83
N ASP A 233 4.73 0.46 -14.91
CA ASP A 233 6.13 0.09 -15.09
C ASP A 233 7.11 0.94 -14.27
N VAL A 234 6.69 2.15 -13.87
CA VAL A 234 7.53 3.13 -13.16
C VAL A 234 7.29 3.10 -11.65
N ALA A 235 6.21 2.47 -11.20
CA ALA A 235 5.94 2.24 -9.78
C ALA A 235 7.13 1.48 -9.15
N GLY A 236 7.80 2.14 -8.21
CA GLY A 236 9.00 1.58 -7.59
C GLY A 236 8.69 0.37 -6.68
N PRO A 237 9.70 -0.46 -6.35
CA PRO A 237 9.50 -1.66 -5.55
C PRO A 237 8.80 -1.41 -4.21
N ALA A 238 9.01 -0.26 -3.58
CA ALA A 238 8.38 0.04 -2.28
C ALA A 238 6.88 0.32 -2.41
N LEU A 239 6.45 0.99 -3.49
CA LEU A 239 5.03 1.19 -3.78
C LEU A 239 4.35 -0.16 -4.03
N ARG A 240 4.98 -1.03 -4.84
CA ARG A 240 4.46 -2.37 -5.14
C ARG A 240 4.27 -3.26 -3.92
N ARG A 241 5.05 -3.05 -2.86
CA ARG A 241 4.87 -3.75 -1.58
C ARG A 241 3.76 -3.18 -0.71
N LEU A 242 3.33 -1.95 -0.98
CA LEU A 242 2.23 -1.29 -0.30
C LEU A 242 0.92 -1.37 -1.09
N ASP A 243 0.94 -1.80 -2.35
CA ASP A 243 -0.22 -1.81 -3.26
C ASP A 243 -1.45 -2.48 -2.62
N ALA A 244 -1.34 -3.74 -2.19
CA ALA A 244 -2.45 -4.45 -1.55
C ALA A 244 -2.94 -3.74 -0.28
N TRP A 245 -2.03 -3.12 0.47
CA TRP A 245 -2.32 -2.37 1.70
C TRP A 245 -3.07 -1.05 1.44
N LEU A 246 -2.98 -0.47 0.24
CA LEU A 246 -3.58 0.84 -0.07
C LEU A 246 -5.08 0.87 0.16
N ILE A 247 -5.75 -0.26 -0.07
CA ILE A 247 -7.19 -0.41 0.14
C ILE A 247 -7.48 -1.25 1.38
N THR A 248 -6.77 -2.36 1.55
CA THR A 248 -7.12 -3.32 2.61
C THR A 248 -6.90 -2.74 4.01
N ALA A 249 -5.81 -2.00 4.27
CA ALA A 249 -5.53 -1.50 5.60
C ALA A 249 -6.52 -0.42 6.07
N PRO A 250 -6.85 0.63 5.28
CA PRO A 250 -7.86 1.59 5.68
C PRO A 250 -9.25 0.97 5.84
N ALA A 251 -9.65 0.09 4.92
CA ALA A 251 -10.94 -0.60 4.99
C ALA A 251 -11.02 -1.52 6.22
N TRP A 252 -9.98 -2.30 6.48
CA TRP A 252 -9.88 -3.14 7.68
C TRP A 252 -9.95 -2.32 8.95
N CYS A 253 -9.19 -1.23 9.04
CA CYS A 253 -9.19 -0.35 10.20
C CYS A 253 -10.59 0.24 10.47
N TRP A 254 -11.31 0.64 9.41
CA TRP A 254 -12.67 1.14 9.55
C TRP A 254 -13.67 0.06 9.97
N MET A 255 -13.59 -1.13 9.36
CA MET A 255 -14.43 -2.27 9.71
C MET A 255 -14.18 -2.75 11.15
N LEU A 256 -12.92 -2.83 11.57
CA LEU A 256 -12.57 -3.23 12.93
C LEU A 256 -13.10 -2.22 13.95
N TRP A 257 -13.03 -0.92 13.65
CA TRP A 257 -13.66 0.08 14.50
C TRP A 257 -15.16 -0.18 14.67
N GLY A 258 -15.87 -0.51 13.60
CA GLY A 258 -17.29 -0.86 13.65
C GLY A 258 -17.59 -2.22 14.32
N TYR A 259 -16.63 -3.14 14.34
CA TYR A 259 -16.77 -4.45 14.98
C TYR A 259 -16.60 -4.36 16.51
N LEU A 260 -15.76 -3.45 16.99
CA LEU A 260 -15.43 -3.31 18.42
C LEU A 260 -16.39 -2.41 19.21
N ASN A 261 -17.30 -1.69 18.56
CA ASN A 261 -18.26 -0.75 19.18
C ASN A 261 -19.70 -1.22 18.96
#